data_AF-L8Y1U8-F1
#
_entry.id   AF-L8Y1U8-F1
#
_cell.length_a   1.000
_cell.length_b   1.000
_cell.length_c   1.000
_cell.angle_alpha   90.00
_cell.angle_beta   90.00
_cell.angle_gamma   90.00
#
_symmetry.space_group_name_H-M   'P 1'
#
loop_
_entity.id
_entity.type
_entity.pdbx_description
1 polymer ?
#
loop_
_entity_poly.entity_id
_entity_poly.type
_entity_poly.pdbx_seq_one_letter_code
_entity_poly.pdbx_strand_id
1 'polypeptide(L)'
;MSIDALKDMLPAYAKDMRLNLSNVLSEAGAEGLTEKQIAAIAVAVSLSTRSKALIENIEAFAAPILTEEELNGAKIAFSIMSMNNIYYRFVHLTSNQEYATIPARLRMNSMANPGIDKVTFELASMAVSAVNGCGMCLDSHEKNLRDHGVTTQAIQSSVRIAAVLFSVGATLN
;
A
#
# COMPACT_ATOMS: atom_id res chain seq x y z
N MET A 1 -5.66 -19.27 -4.81
CA MET A 1 -4.18 -19.30 -4.74
C MET A 1 -3.79 -18.66 -3.40
N SER A 2 -2.96 -19.31 -2.59
CA SER A 2 -2.74 -18.94 -1.18
C SER A 2 -1.35 -18.35 -0.95
N ILE A 3 -1.15 -17.66 0.18
CA ILE A 3 0.17 -17.15 0.60
C ILE A 3 1.25 -18.25 0.65
N ASP A 4 0.87 -19.50 0.93
CA ASP A 4 1.80 -20.64 0.89
C ASP A 4 2.31 -20.93 -0.53
N ALA A 5 1.49 -20.77 -1.57
CA ALA A 5 1.96 -20.91 -2.94
C ALA A 5 3.03 -19.86 -3.29
N LEU A 6 2.88 -18.60 -2.84
CA LEU A 6 3.91 -17.57 -3.01
C LEU A 6 5.22 -17.92 -2.29
N LYS A 7 5.12 -18.51 -1.09
CA LYS A 7 6.29 -18.92 -0.31
C LYS A 7 7.10 -20.01 -1.00
N ASP A 8 6.41 -20.92 -1.69
CA ASP A 8 7.02 -22.01 -2.45
C ASP A 8 7.68 -21.52 -3.75
N MET A 9 7.16 -20.44 -4.34
CA MET A 9 7.77 -19.79 -5.51
C MET A 9 9.07 -19.04 -5.19
N LEU A 10 9.26 -18.63 -3.93
CA LEU A 10 10.46 -17.89 -3.53
C LEU A 10 11.71 -18.79 -3.56
N PRO A 11 12.80 -18.34 -4.22
CA PRO A 11 14.04 -19.10 -4.33
C PRO A 11 14.72 -19.28 -2.97
N ALA A 12 15.60 -20.27 -2.86
CA ALA A 12 16.27 -20.60 -1.59
C ALA A 12 17.05 -19.42 -0.97
N TYR A 13 17.61 -18.54 -1.81
CA TYR A 13 18.33 -17.34 -1.33
C TYR A 13 17.40 -16.29 -0.68
N ALA A 14 16.09 -16.35 -0.94
CA ALA A 14 15.09 -15.42 -0.43
C ALA A 14 14.37 -15.94 0.83
N LYS A 15 15.07 -16.73 1.65
CA LYS A 15 14.52 -17.33 2.88
C LYS A 15 13.89 -16.28 3.81
N ASP A 16 14.51 -15.12 3.94
CA ASP A 16 13.98 -14.05 4.79
C ASP A 16 12.66 -13.49 4.26
N MET A 17 12.49 -13.41 2.93
CA MET A 17 11.23 -12.98 2.33
C MET A 17 10.11 -13.98 2.60
N ARG A 18 10.43 -15.28 2.59
CA ARG A 18 9.46 -16.34 2.94
C ARG A 18 8.94 -16.19 4.37
N LEU A 19 9.84 -15.95 5.33
CA LEU A 19 9.50 -15.78 6.74
C LEU A 19 8.72 -14.49 6.99
N ASN A 20 9.20 -13.38 6.41
CA ASN A 20 8.56 -12.08 6.58
C ASN A 20 7.16 -12.03 5.94
N LEU A 21 6.96 -12.66 4.78
CA LEU A 21 5.67 -12.69 4.09
C LEU A 21 4.56 -13.29 4.97
N SER A 22 4.84 -14.41 5.66
CA SER A 22 3.87 -14.99 6.62
C SER A 22 3.61 -14.09 7.81
N ASN A 23 4.62 -13.39 8.30
CA ASN A 23 4.50 -12.56 9.49
C ASN A 23 3.64 -11.32 9.23
N VAL A 24 3.98 -10.54 8.20
CA VAL A 24 3.35 -9.22 7.95
C VAL A 24 1.91 -9.30 7.47
N LEU A 25 1.46 -10.46 6.99
CA LEU A 25 0.07 -10.68 6.55
C LEU A 25 -0.83 -11.24 7.66
N SER A 26 -0.47 -11.05 8.93
CA SER A 26 -1.25 -11.46 10.10
C SER A 26 -1.32 -10.34 11.12
N GLU A 27 -2.41 -10.26 11.90
CA GLU A 27 -2.55 -9.25 12.97
C GLU A 27 -1.43 -9.35 14.02
N ALA A 28 -0.93 -10.57 14.27
CA ALA A 28 0.18 -10.80 15.18
C ALA A 28 1.50 -10.15 14.70
N GLY A 29 1.77 -10.17 13.39
CA GLY A 29 2.99 -9.58 12.82
C GLY A 29 2.83 -8.12 12.35
N ALA A 30 1.59 -7.66 12.21
CA ALA A 30 1.21 -6.31 11.80
C ALA A 30 0.40 -5.62 12.90
N GLU A 31 1.02 -5.49 14.07
CA GLU A 31 0.41 -4.92 15.27
C GLU A 31 -0.27 -3.56 15.00
N GLY A 32 -1.46 -3.39 15.56
CA GLY A 32 -2.27 -2.18 15.41
C GLY A 32 -3.10 -2.13 14.13
N LEU A 33 -2.99 -3.14 13.25
CA LEU A 33 -3.83 -3.29 12.07
C LEU A 33 -4.84 -4.43 12.24
N THR A 34 -6.02 -4.25 11.67
CA THR A 34 -7.01 -5.32 11.52
C THR A 34 -6.73 -6.17 10.29
N GLU A 35 -7.28 -7.39 10.26
CA GLU A 35 -7.21 -8.26 9.07
C GLU A 35 -7.68 -7.55 7.78
N LYS A 36 -8.76 -6.77 7.85
CA LYS A 36 -9.26 -5.96 6.73
C LYS A 36 -8.23 -4.94 6.25
N GLN A 37 -7.58 -4.23 7.17
CA GLN A 37 -6.56 -3.23 6.83
C GLN A 37 -5.35 -3.89 6.19
N ILE A 38 -4.89 -5.02 6.74
CA ILE A 38 -3.78 -5.81 6.19
C ILE A 38 -4.10 -6.24 4.75
N ALA A 39 -5.29 -6.80 4.51
CA ALA A 39 -5.71 -7.23 3.18
C ALA A 39 -5.76 -6.07 2.17
N ALA A 40 -6.34 -4.93 2.55
CA ALA A 40 -6.42 -3.76 1.67
C ALA A 40 -5.04 -3.15 1.35
N ILE A 41 -4.17 -3.04 2.35
CA ILE A 41 -2.77 -2.60 2.17
C ILE A 41 -2.06 -3.56 1.22
N ALA A 42 -2.20 -4.87 1.44
CA ALA A 42 -1.54 -5.88 0.65
C ALA A 42 -1.95 -5.82 -0.82
N VAL A 43 -3.25 -5.70 -1.10
CA VAL A 43 -3.79 -5.53 -2.46
C VAL A 43 -3.18 -4.30 -3.12
N ALA A 44 -3.26 -3.13 -2.48
CA ALA A 44 -2.76 -1.88 -3.06
C ALA A 44 -1.24 -1.94 -3.36
N VAL A 45 -0.45 -2.50 -2.45
CA VAL A 45 1.00 -2.65 -2.63
C VAL A 45 1.33 -3.66 -3.71
N SER A 46 0.63 -4.81 -3.77
CA SER A 46 0.91 -5.87 -4.75
C SER A 46 0.89 -5.33 -6.19
N LEU A 47 -0.05 -4.44 -6.49
CA LEU A 47 -0.18 -3.79 -7.80
C LEU A 47 1.02 -2.89 -8.14
N SER A 48 1.65 -2.28 -7.13
CA SER A 48 2.86 -1.46 -7.29
C SER A 48 4.07 -2.28 -7.75
N THR A 49 4.07 -3.59 -7.48
CA THR A 49 5.18 -4.48 -7.87
C THR A 49 5.13 -4.91 -9.34
N ARG A 50 3.94 -4.86 -9.95
CA ARG A 50 3.65 -5.41 -11.29
C ARG A 50 3.94 -6.91 -11.46
N SER A 51 4.25 -7.63 -10.38
CA SER A 51 4.46 -9.07 -10.40
C SER A 51 3.11 -9.78 -10.48
N LYS A 52 2.81 -10.39 -11.63
CA LYS A 52 1.55 -11.09 -11.87
C LYS A 52 1.30 -12.18 -10.81
N ALA A 53 2.32 -12.98 -10.50
CA ALA A 53 2.24 -14.02 -9.49
C ALA A 53 1.87 -13.44 -8.11
N LEU A 54 2.50 -12.34 -7.70
CA LEU A 54 2.19 -11.70 -6.43
C LEU A 54 0.76 -11.17 -6.41
N ILE A 55 0.35 -10.44 -7.45
CA ILE A 55 -0.99 -9.83 -7.55
C ILE A 55 -2.07 -10.91 -7.44
N GLU A 56 -1.99 -11.97 -8.23
CA GLU A 56 -3.01 -13.03 -8.24
C GLU A 56 -3.16 -13.74 -6.88
N ASN A 57 -2.05 -13.99 -6.20
CA ASN A 57 -2.08 -14.65 -4.90
C ASN A 57 -2.53 -13.72 -3.77
N ILE A 58 -2.19 -12.43 -3.82
CA ILE A 58 -2.64 -11.45 -2.83
C ILE A 58 -4.13 -11.13 -3.00
N GLU A 59 -4.63 -11.00 -4.23
CA GLU A 59 -6.06 -10.84 -4.47
C GLU A 59 -6.86 -12.06 -3.98
N ALA A 60 -6.35 -13.27 -4.22
CA ALA A 60 -6.98 -14.48 -3.71
C ALA A 60 -6.92 -14.61 -2.17
N PHE A 61 -5.86 -14.10 -1.52
CA PHE A 61 -5.79 -13.97 -0.07
C PHE A 61 -6.82 -12.97 0.48
N ALA A 62 -7.03 -11.85 -0.20
CA ALA A 62 -7.93 -10.79 0.23
C ALA A 62 -9.41 -11.08 -0.04
N ALA A 63 -9.73 -11.88 -1.06
CA ALA A 63 -11.10 -12.19 -1.48
C ALA A 63 -12.06 -12.68 -0.37
N PRO A 64 -11.67 -13.53 0.60
CA PRO A 64 -12.54 -13.90 1.72
C PRO A 64 -12.66 -12.83 2.82
N ILE A 65 -11.82 -11.80 2.81
CA ILE A 65 -11.72 -10.77 3.86
C ILE A 65 -12.41 -9.46 3.43
N LEU A 66 -12.26 -9.09 2.17
CA LEU A 66 -12.78 -7.84 1.60
C LEU A 66 -14.01 -8.12 0.76
N THR A 67 -15.00 -7.22 0.83
CA THR A 67 -16.04 -7.17 -0.20
C THR A 67 -15.47 -6.72 -1.55
N GLU A 68 -16.21 -6.93 -2.64
CA GLU A 68 -15.79 -6.46 -3.96
C GLU A 68 -15.61 -4.92 -4.00
N GLU A 69 -16.46 -4.18 -3.28
CA GLU A 69 -16.38 -2.73 -3.16
C GLU A 69 -15.08 -2.30 -2.44
N GLU A 70 -14.75 -2.98 -1.34
CA GLU A 70 -13.53 -2.70 -0.56
C GLU A 70 -12.26 -3.08 -1.33
N LEU A 71 -12.28 -4.20 -2.08
CA LEU A 71 -11.21 -4.61 -2.98
C LEU A 71 -10.96 -3.53 -4.04
N ASN A 72 -12.04 -2.99 -4.63
CA ASN A 72 -11.94 -1.86 -5.57
C ASN A 72 -11.41 -0.60 -4.88
N GLY A 73 -11.74 -0.35 -3.62
CA GLY A 73 -11.17 0.74 -2.84
C GLY A 73 -9.65 0.65 -2.65
N ALA A 74 -9.12 -0.54 -2.37
CA ALA A 74 -7.67 -0.77 -2.34
C ALA A 74 -7.01 -0.53 -3.71
N LYS A 75 -7.66 -0.95 -4.80
CA LYS A 75 -7.20 -0.68 -6.18
C LYS A 75 -7.23 0.81 -6.52
N ILE A 76 -8.22 1.55 -6.02
CA ILE A 76 -8.28 3.02 -6.17
C ILE A 76 -7.12 3.68 -5.44
N ALA A 77 -6.77 3.22 -4.23
CA ALA A 77 -5.63 3.75 -3.48
C ALA A 77 -4.34 3.62 -4.31
N PHE A 78 -4.06 2.43 -4.84
CA PHE A 78 -2.93 2.22 -5.76
C PHE A 78 -2.97 3.15 -6.99
N SER A 79 -4.11 3.22 -7.67
CA SER A 79 -4.27 3.96 -8.92
C SER A 79 -4.04 5.46 -8.73
N ILE A 80 -4.69 6.07 -7.74
CA ILE A 80 -4.53 7.50 -7.47
C ILE A 80 -3.14 7.81 -6.92
N MET A 81 -2.59 6.99 -6.01
CA MET A 81 -1.24 7.22 -5.49
C MET A 81 -0.17 7.10 -6.57
N SER A 82 -0.33 6.19 -7.53
CA SER A 82 0.59 6.08 -8.67
C SER A 82 0.70 7.38 -9.46
N MET A 83 -0.40 8.13 -9.61
CA MET A 83 -0.40 9.45 -10.23
C MET A 83 0.11 10.54 -9.27
N ASN A 84 -0.50 10.62 -8.08
CA ASN A 84 -0.22 11.68 -7.11
C ASN A 84 1.23 11.66 -6.65
N ASN A 85 1.78 10.48 -6.36
CA ASN A 85 3.15 10.36 -5.87
C ASN A 85 4.16 10.81 -6.92
N ILE A 86 3.89 10.72 -8.21
CA ILE A 86 4.80 11.26 -9.24
C ILE A 86 4.76 12.79 -9.19
N TYR A 87 3.57 13.37 -9.26
CA TYR A 87 3.39 14.81 -9.35
C TYR A 87 3.85 15.53 -8.07
N TYR A 88 3.35 15.11 -6.91
CA TYR A 88 3.66 15.77 -5.64
C TYR A 88 5.11 15.53 -5.20
N ARG A 89 5.74 14.40 -5.57
CA ARG A 89 7.17 14.21 -5.35
C ARG A 89 8.00 15.19 -6.16
N PHE A 90 7.63 15.45 -7.42
CA PHE A 90 8.29 16.49 -8.22
C PHE A 90 8.15 17.87 -7.57
N VAL A 91 6.92 18.26 -7.20
CA VAL A 91 6.66 19.55 -6.54
C VAL A 91 7.43 19.67 -5.21
N HIS A 92 7.57 18.58 -4.47
CA HIS A 92 8.29 18.56 -3.19
C HIS A 92 9.81 18.64 -3.34
N LEU A 93 10.39 17.93 -4.32
CA LEU A 93 11.84 17.80 -4.48
C LEU A 93 12.46 18.92 -5.32
N THR A 94 11.68 19.62 -6.13
CA THR A 94 12.18 20.74 -6.92
C THR A 94 12.43 21.97 -6.05
N SER A 95 13.59 22.60 -6.20
CA SER A 95 13.91 23.83 -5.47
C SER A 95 13.11 25.04 -5.96
N ASN A 96 12.61 25.01 -7.20
CA ASN A 96 11.80 26.09 -7.76
C ASN A 96 10.38 26.05 -7.19
N GLN A 97 10.08 26.98 -6.28
CA GLN A 97 8.79 27.08 -5.60
C GLN A 97 7.64 27.50 -6.51
N GLU A 98 7.91 28.01 -7.72
CA GLU A 98 6.86 28.38 -8.67
C GLU A 98 5.93 27.21 -8.99
N TYR A 99 6.47 25.99 -9.07
CA TYR A 99 5.66 24.79 -9.36
C TYR A 99 4.56 24.53 -8.32
N ALA A 100 4.77 24.90 -7.04
CA ALA A 100 3.75 24.78 -6.00
C ALA A 100 2.60 25.79 -6.15
N THR A 101 2.80 26.85 -6.93
CA THR A 101 1.80 27.90 -7.18
C THR A 101 0.93 27.58 -8.41
N ILE A 102 1.37 26.67 -9.27
CA ILE A 102 0.65 26.29 -10.48
C ILE A 102 -0.39 25.21 -10.14
N PRO A 103 -1.66 25.35 -10.57
CA PRO A 103 -2.67 24.33 -10.33
C PRO A 103 -2.30 22.99 -10.98
N ALA A 104 -2.39 21.89 -10.22
CA ALA A 104 -2.03 20.55 -10.68
C ALA A 104 -2.85 20.06 -11.87
N ARG A 105 -4.13 20.48 -11.97
CA ARG A 105 -5.11 20.04 -12.99
C ARG A 105 -5.29 18.51 -13.03
N LEU A 106 -5.10 17.83 -11.89
CA LEU A 106 -5.33 16.40 -11.71
C LEU A 106 -6.65 16.16 -10.97
N ARG A 107 -7.49 15.25 -11.49
CA ARG A 107 -8.75 14.87 -10.83
C ARG A 107 -8.50 13.75 -9.82
N MET A 108 -9.03 13.91 -8.60
CA MET A 108 -8.87 12.95 -7.50
C MET A 108 -10.22 12.55 -6.87
N ASN A 109 -11.31 12.63 -7.64
CA ASN A 109 -12.68 12.47 -7.14
C ASN A 109 -12.91 11.14 -6.41
N SER A 110 -12.24 10.06 -6.81
CA SER A 110 -12.40 8.75 -6.18
C SER A 110 -11.87 8.70 -4.74
N MET A 111 -11.03 9.65 -4.30
CA MET A 111 -10.61 9.75 -2.90
C MET A 111 -11.76 10.16 -1.96
N ALA A 112 -12.80 10.83 -2.49
CA ALA A 112 -13.93 11.27 -1.68
C ALA A 112 -14.80 10.09 -1.24
N ASN A 113 -14.99 9.10 -2.12
CA ASN A 113 -15.77 7.90 -1.88
C ASN A 113 -15.05 6.70 -2.51
N PRO A 114 -14.02 6.16 -1.83
CA PRO A 114 -13.22 5.07 -2.40
C PRO A 114 -13.90 3.70 -2.30
N GLY A 115 -15.06 3.57 -1.65
CA GLY A 115 -15.72 2.26 -1.45
C GLY A 115 -15.11 1.41 -0.33
N ILE A 116 -14.17 1.98 0.42
CA ILE A 116 -13.60 1.43 1.66
C ILE A 116 -13.56 2.52 2.72
N ASP A 117 -13.50 2.14 4.00
CA ASP A 117 -13.44 3.13 5.06
C ASP A 117 -12.18 4.01 4.94
N LYS A 118 -12.30 5.24 5.41
CA LYS A 118 -11.27 6.28 5.23
C LYS A 118 -9.93 5.89 5.85
N VAL A 119 -9.93 5.26 7.04
CA VAL A 119 -8.68 4.88 7.72
C VAL A 119 -7.96 3.82 6.91
N THR A 120 -8.67 2.80 6.43
CA THR A 120 -8.08 1.75 5.60
C THR A 120 -7.58 2.30 4.25
N PHE A 121 -8.33 3.21 3.62
CA PHE A 121 -7.88 3.89 2.39
C PHE A 121 -6.59 4.69 2.61
N GLU A 122 -6.49 5.45 3.69
CA GLU A 122 -5.31 6.25 4.03
C GLU A 122 -4.11 5.36 4.36
N LEU A 123 -4.30 4.22 5.05
CA LEU A 123 -3.24 3.24 5.31
C LEU A 123 -2.70 2.60 4.03
N ALA A 124 -3.59 2.21 3.11
CA ALA A 124 -3.19 1.69 1.80
C ALA A 124 -2.47 2.76 0.97
N SER A 125 -2.94 4.02 1.00
CA SER A 125 -2.32 5.14 0.30
C SER A 125 -0.95 5.49 0.86
N MET A 126 -0.79 5.45 2.19
CA MET A 126 0.50 5.56 2.89
C MET A 126 1.48 4.48 2.41
N ALA A 127 1.05 3.21 2.40
CA ALA A 127 1.89 2.09 1.98
C ALA A 127 2.35 2.22 0.52
N VAL A 128 1.46 2.59 -0.41
CA VAL A 128 1.82 2.83 -1.82
C VAL A 128 2.75 4.05 -1.96
N SER A 129 2.49 5.12 -1.19
CA SER A 129 3.35 6.30 -1.17
C SER A 129 4.76 6.02 -0.67
N ALA A 130 4.91 5.06 0.26
CA ALA A 130 6.21 4.59 0.74
C ALA A 130 6.97 3.84 -0.36
N VAL A 131 6.30 2.92 -1.08
CA VAL A 131 6.89 2.23 -2.25
C VAL A 131 7.34 3.24 -3.30
N ASN A 132 6.53 4.26 -3.57
CA ASN A 132 6.82 5.29 -4.55
C ASN A 132 7.79 6.37 -4.04
N GLY A 133 8.14 6.41 -2.76
CA GLY A 133 9.07 7.38 -2.18
C GLY A 133 8.64 8.85 -2.31
N CYS A 134 7.37 9.16 -2.07
CA CYS A 134 6.87 10.55 -2.10
C CYS A 134 6.74 11.15 -0.70
N GLY A 135 7.76 11.89 -0.24
CA GLY A 135 7.80 12.51 1.10
C GLY A 135 6.57 13.36 1.43
N MET A 136 6.14 14.23 0.51
CA MET A 136 4.93 15.06 0.71
C MET A 136 3.66 14.24 0.91
N CYS A 137 3.50 13.13 0.18
CA CYS A 137 2.33 12.25 0.38
C CYS A 137 2.43 11.46 1.69
N LEU A 138 3.63 11.03 2.09
CA LEU A 138 3.84 10.38 3.38
C LEU A 138 3.41 11.29 4.53
N ASP A 139 3.89 12.53 4.57
CA ASP A 139 3.52 13.49 5.63
C ASP A 139 2.02 13.78 5.64
N SER A 140 1.40 13.92 4.46
CA SER A 140 -0.04 14.18 4.34
C SER A 140 -0.89 13.01 4.86
N HIS A 141 -0.56 11.78 4.48
CA HIS A 141 -1.30 10.59 4.92
C HIS A 141 -1.04 10.29 6.39
N GLU A 142 0.20 10.48 6.88
CA GLU A 142 0.55 10.32 8.30
C GLU A 142 -0.32 11.23 9.16
N LYS A 143 -0.35 12.53 8.85
CA LYS A 143 -1.14 13.50 9.58
C LYS A 143 -2.63 13.12 9.60
N ASN A 144 -3.20 12.79 8.44
CA ASN A 144 -4.60 12.34 8.37
C ASN A 144 -4.84 11.10 9.24
N LEU A 145 -3.97 10.10 9.20
CA LEU A 145 -4.10 8.89 10.00
C LEU A 145 -4.04 9.19 11.50
N ARG A 146 -3.12 10.06 11.92
CA ARG A 146 -2.99 10.50 13.32
C ARG A 146 -4.23 11.26 13.78
N ASP A 147 -4.78 12.13 12.94
CA ASP A 147 -6.02 12.88 13.24
C ASP A 147 -7.24 11.94 13.42
N HIS A 148 -7.21 10.74 12.83
CA HIS A 148 -8.23 9.70 13.02
C HIS A 148 -7.85 8.66 14.11
N GLY A 149 -6.83 8.95 14.93
CA GLY A 149 -6.46 8.13 16.08
C GLY A 149 -5.63 6.89 15.77
N VAL A 150 -5.19 6.71 14.52
CA VAL A 150 -4.37 5.55 14.12
C VAL A 150 -3.00 5.66 14.75
N THR A 151 -2.53 4.60 15.44
CA THR A 151 -1.25 4.60 16.16
C THR A 151 -0.04 4.68 15.20
N THR A 152 1.07 5.26 15.66
CA THR A 152 2.33 5.22 14.90
C THR A 152 2.80 3.79 14.64
N GLN A 153 2.48 2.85 15.54
CA GLN A 153 2.73 1.43 15.35
C GLN A 153 1.94 0.86 14.16
N ALA A 154 0.64 1.16 14.04
CA ALA A 154 -0.18 0.73 12.91
C ALA A 154 0.32 1.32 11.58
N ILE A 155 0.73 2.59 11.58
CA ILE A 155 1.33 3.25 10.40
C ILE A 155 2.66 2.58 10.03
N GLN A 156 3.51 2.27 11.00
CA GLN A 156 4.75 1.54 10.75
C GLN A 156 4.47 0.13 10.19
N SER A 157 3.48 -0.57 10.73
CA SER A 157 3.05 -1.90 10.25
C SER A 157 2.62 -1.85 8.78
N SER A 158 1.91 -0.80 8.33
CA SER A 158 1.51 -0.69 6.92
C SER A 158 2.71 -0.51 5.98
N VAL A 159 3.71 0.28 6.39
CA VAL A 159 4.96 0.45 5.64
C VAL A 159 5.81 -0.84 5.67
N ARG A 160 5.77 -1.61 6.76
CA ARG A 160 6.44 -2.92 6.85
C ARG A 160 5.85 -3.92 5.87
N ILE A 161 4.52 -3.98 5.76
CA ILE A 161 3.84 -4.78 4.71
C ILE A 161 4.30 -4.32 3.34
N ALA A 162 4.35 -3.00 3.11
CA ALA A 162 4.76 -2.42 1.84
C ALA A 162 6.17 -2.88 1.41
N ALA A 163 7.14 -2.78 2.32
CA ALA A 163 8.53 -3.17 2.08
C ALA A 163 8.68 -4.67 1.75
N VAL A 164 8.01 -5.54 2.51
CA VAL A 164 8.08 -6.99 2.30
C VAL A 164 7.45 -7.39 0.98
N LEU A 165 6.23 -6.92 0.70
CA LEU A 165 5.54 -7.28 -0.54
C LEU A 165 6.25 -6.74 -1.78
N PHE A 166 6.79 -5.52 -1.72
CA PHE A 166 7.58 -4.98 -2.84
C PHE A 166 8.81 -5.85 -3.12
N SER A 167 9.54 -6.25 -2.07
CA SER A 167 10.71 -7.14 -2.20
C SER A 167 10.34 -8.53 -2.73
N VAL A 168 9.24 -9.13 -2.24
CA VAL A 168 8.71 -10.40 -2.76
C VAL A 168 8.39 -10.27 -4.25
N GLY A 169 7.67 -9.22 -4.65
CA GLY A 169 7.30 -8.99 -6.04
C GLY A 169 8.52 -8.80 -6.95
N ALA A 170 9.52 -8.04 -6.49
CA ALA A 170 10.78 -7.86 -7.21
C ALA A 170 11.59 -9.16 -7.34
N THR A 171 11.52 -10.04 -6.34
CA THR A 171 12.22 -11.34 -6.33
C THR A 171 11.57 -12.37 -7.26
N LEU A 172 10.25 -12.29 -7.44
CA LEU A 172 9.46 -13.21 -8.26
C LEU A 172 9.29 -12.75 -9.72
N ASN A 173 9.88 -11.62 -10.11
CA ASN A 173 9.77 -11.06 -11.47
C ASN A 173 10.63 -11.79 -12.50
#